data_AF-A0A957QPC3-F1
#
_entry.id   AF-A0A957QPC3-F1
#
_cell.length_a   1.000
_cell.length_b   1.000
_cell.length_c   1.000
_cell.angle_alpha   90.00
_cell.angle_beta   90.00
_cell.angle_gamma   90.00
#
_symmetry.space_group_name_H-M   'P 1'
#
loop_
_entity.id
_entity.type
_entity.pdbx_description
1 polymer ?
#
loop_
_entity_poly.entity_id
_entity_poly.type
_entity_poly.pdbx_seq_one_letter_code
_entity_poly.pdbx_strand_id
1 'polypeptide(L)'
;MNSKSKRSKRQNIVLPGLSDVPEIGRWLWALQDTRERTFEELEGLSDEVLNWQPSPKESSIGALLYHIAYIEADWLFIEVLERPIPQEVEAQFGQGVRDDNGQLVQVGEQSLQANLNRLSQIRERLITVFQEMSLEEFRRPRSFEYYDVTPEWVLHHLMQHEAEHRSQIGAMRAKAGTETSRF
;
A
#
# COMPACT_ATOMS: atom_id res chain seq x y z
N MET A 1 21.79 -13.60 -29.44
CA MET A 1 22.53 -12.57 -28.69
C MET A 1 21.84 -12.36 -27.37
N ASN A 2 22.50 -12.71 -26.27
CA ASN A 2 21.91 -12.78 -24.93
C ASN A 2 22.08 -11.41 -24.24
N SER A 3 21.06 -10.55 -24.32
CA SER A 3 21.03 -9.28 -23.57
C SER A 3 20.65 -9.59 -22.12
N LYS A 4 21.64 -9.97 -21.30
CA LYS A 4 21.45 -9.92 -19.85
C LYS A 4 21.34 -8.44 -19.48
N SER A 5 20.11 -7.98 -19.26
CA SER A 5 19.82 -6.68 -18.65
C SER A 5 20.71 -6.52 -17.42
N LYS A 6 21.64 -5.56 -17.46
CA LYS A 6 22.52 -5.24 -16.34
C LYS A 6 21.63 -4.71 -15.22
N ARG A 7 21.39 -5.51 -14.18
CA ARG A 7 20.76 -5.02 -12.94
C ARG A 7 21.60 -3.84 -12.45
N SER A 8 21.00 -2.65 -12.45
CA SER A 8 21.62 -1.45 -11.88
C SER A 8 21.87 -1.67 -10.39
N LYS A 9 22.95 -1.09 -9.86
CA LYS A 9 23.26 -1.16 -8.43
C LYS A 9 22.20 -0.36 -7.65
N ARG A 10 21.38 -1.04 -6.86
CA ARG A 10 20.41 -0.40 -5.95
C ARG A 10 21.15 0.52 -4.97
N GLN A 11 20.69 1.76 -4.86
CA GLN A 11 21.24 2.75 -3.94
C GLN A 11 20.37 2.75 -2.68
N ASN A 12 20.83 2.09 -1.61
CA ASN A 12 20.15 2.07 -0.31
C ASN A 12 20.53 3.32 0.49
N ILE A 13 20.22 4.50 -0.06
CA ILE A 13 20.61 5.81 0.50
C ILE A 13 19.35 6.64 0.65
N VAL A 14 19.12 7.14 1.87
CA VAL A 14 17.98 8.03 2.17
C VAL A 14 18.23 9.38 1.51
N LEU A 15 17.33 9.79 0.62
CA LEU A 15 17.35 11.09 -0.05
C LEU A 15 16.11 11.90 0.37
N PRO A 16 16.24 12.86 1.29
CA PRO A 16 15.10 13.59 1.86
C PRO A 16 14.50 14.64 0.92
N GLY A 17 14.94 14.70 -0.35
CA GLY A 17 14.53 15.73 -1.32
C GLY A 17 13.08 15.64 -1.79
N LEU A 18 12.25 14.81 -1.16
CA LEU A 18 10.82 14.76 -1.43
C LEU A 18 10.08 15.93 -0.75
N SER A 19 10.60 16.54 0.32
CA SER A 19 9.98 17.70 0.97
C SER A 19 11.04 18.73 1.34
N ASP A 20 10.66 20.01 1.37
CA ASP A 20 11.49 21.09 1.88
C ASP A 20 11.74 20.98 3.41
N VAL A 21 10.96 20.14 4.10
CA VAL A 21 11.17 19.77 5.51
C VAL A 21 11.90 18.41 5.56
N PRO A 22 13.20 18.37 5.92
CA PRO A 22 14.00 17.15 5.82
C PRO A 22 13.50 15.97 6.66
N GLU A 23 12.84 16.22 7.80
CA GLU A 23 12.17 15.22 8.63
C GLU A 23 11.09 14.49 7.84
N ILE A 24 10.20 15.24 7.19
CA ILE A 24 9.11 14.69 6.37
C ILE A 24 9.70 13.98 5.15
N GLY A 25 10.68 14.60 4.50
CA GLY A 25 11.37 14.04 3.35
C GLY A 25 11.98 12.66 3.60
N ARG A 26 12.54 12.42 4.81
CA ARG A 26 13.06 11.10 5.21
C ARG A 26 11.96 10.05 5.36
N TRP A 27 10.84 10.43 5.98
CA TRP A 27 9.69 9.53 6.12
C TRP A 27 9.06 9.20 4.77
N LEU A 28 8.91 10.18 3.88
CA LEU A 28 8.41 9.96 2.52
C LEU A 28 9.34 9.06 1.70
N TRP A 29 10.66 9.23 1.85
CA TRP A 29 11.62 8.33 1.20
C TRP A 29 11.44 6.88 1.68
N ALA A 30 11.29 6.67 2.98
CA ALA A 30 11.11 5.33 3.54
C ALA A 30 9.76 4.70 3.12
N LEU A 31 8.71 5.52 3.03
CA LEU A 31 7.41 5.07 2.54
C LEU A 31 7.47 4.66 1.06
N GLN A 32 8.25 5.37 0.25
CA GLN A 32 8.49 5.00 -1.15
C GLN A 32 9.30 3.72 -1.28
N ASP A 33 10.40 3.54 -0.55
CA ASP A 33 11.14 2.26 -0.55
C ASP A 33 10.25 1.08 -0.13
N THR A 34 9.32 1.30 0.81
CA THR A 34 8.33 0.29 1.20
C THR A 34 7.46 -0.15 0.01
N ARG A 35 6.94 0.79 -0.78
CA ARG A 35 6.11 0.49 -1.96
C ARG A 35 6.91 -0.11 -3.11
N GLU A 36 8.13 0.38 -3.33
CA GLU A 36 9.03 -0.20 -4.33
C GLU A 36 9.29 -1.68 -4.04
N ARG A 37 9.54 -2.06 -2.79
CA ARG A 37 9.69 -3.47 -2.39
C ARG A 37 8.42 -4.29 -2.58
N THR A 38 7.25 -3.69 -2.38
CA THR A 38 5.97 -4.35 -2.68
C THR A 38 5.85 -4.60 -4.19
N PHE A 39 6.23 -3.63 -5.03
CA PHE A 39 6.24 -3.82 -6.48
C PHE A 39 7.27 -4.87 -6.94
N GLU A 40 8.46 -4.91 -6.33
CA GLU A 40 9.46 -5.97 -6.55
C GLU A 40 8.88 -7.36 -6.24
N GLU A 41 8.15 -7.51 -5.13
CA GLU A 41 7.48 -8.78 -4.75
C GLU A 41 6.38 -9.19 -5.74
N LEU A 42 5.82 -8.24 -6.51
CA LEU A 42 4.80 -8.50 -7.52
C LEU A 42 5.37 -8.72 -8.93
N GLU A 43 6.68 -8.55 -9.14
CA GLU A 43 7.29 -8.72 -10.45
C GLU A 43 7.02 -10.14 -11.02
N GLY A 44 6.44 -10.18 -12.22
CA GLY A 44 6.12 -11.42 -12.93
C GLY A 44 4.93 -12.20 -12.38
N LEU A 45 4.13 -11.62 -11.48
CA LEU A 45 2.89 -12.23 -11.00
C LEU A 45 1.84 -12.24 -12.13
N SER A 46 1.17 -13.38 -12.35
CA SER A 46 0.04 -13.47 -13.28
C SER A 46 -1.27 -13.08 -12.60
N ASP A 47 -2.27 -12.66 -13.39
CA ASP A 47 -3.62 -12.39 -12.89
C ASP A 47 -4.26 -13.66 -12.28
N GLU A 48 -3.91 -14.86 -12.78
CA GLU A 48 -4.36 -16.12 -12.19
C GLU A 48 -3.87 -16.29 -10.75
N VAL A 49 -2.56 -16.11 -10.51
CA VAL A 49 -1.99 -16.21 -9.15
C VAL A 49 -2.46 -15.05 -8.27
N LEU A 50 -2.65 -13.87 -8.84
CA LEU A 50 -3.19 -12.70 -8.13
C LEU A 50 -4.56 -12.99 -7.51
N ASN A 51 -5.43 -13.64 -8.27
CA ASN A 51 -6.81 -13.93 -7.89
C ASN A 51 -6.97 -15.29 -7.21
N TRP A 52 -5.94 -16.13 -7.22
CA TRP A 52 -5.97 -17.44 -6.57
C TRP A 52 -6.21 -17.32 -5.05
N GLN A 53 -7.02 -18.24 -4.53
CA GLN A 53 -7.32 -18.37 -3.12
C GLN A 53 -7.12 -19.82 -2.66
N PRO A 54 -6.35 -20.06 -1.58
CA PRO A 54 -6.15 -21.39 -1.01
C PRO A 54 -7.43 -21.94 -0.36
N SER A 55 -8.26 -21.06 0.19
CA SER A 55 -9.55 -21.41 0.75
C SER A 55 -10.48 -20.19 0.72
N PRO A 56 -11.82 -20.38 0.78
CA PRO A 56 -12.78 -19.26 0.79
C PRO A 56 -12.62 -18.27 1.96
N LYS A 57 -11.86 -18.64 3.00
CA LYS A 57 -11.61 -17.81 4.18
C LYS A 57 -10.29 -17.05 4.12
N GLU A 58 -9.44 -17.34 3.14
CA GLU A 58 -8.15 -16.67 2.95
C GLU A 58 -8.26 -15.62 1.83
N SER A 59 -7.65 -14.46 2.04
CA SER A 59 -7.63 -13.39 1.04
C SER A 59 -6.70 -13.72 -0.12
N SER A 60 -7.12 -13.40 -1.35
CA SER A 60 -6.22 -13.43 -2.51
C SER A 60 -5.16 -12.32 -2.41
N ILE A 61 -4.11 -12.39 -3.24
CA ILE A 61 -3.13 -11.31 -3.35
C ILE A 61 -3.83 -10.02 -3.82
N GLY A 62 -4.77 -10.12 -4.76
CA GLY A 62 -5.58 -8.99 -5.21
C GLY A 62 -6.34 -8.29 -4.07
N ALA A 63 -6.93 -9.06 -3.16
CA ALA A 63 -7.61 -8.51 -1.98
C ALA A 63 -6.64 -7.81 -1.01
N LEU A 64 -5.43 -8.33 -0.84
CA LEU A 64 -4.40 -7.68 -0.02
C LEU A 64 -3.93 -6.36 -0.63
N LEU A 65 -3.72 -6.30 -1.95
CA LEU A 65 -3.35 -5.05 -2.63
C LEU A 65 -4.46 -4.00 -2.58
N TYR A 66 -5.71 -4.43 -2.75
CA TYR A 66 -6.87 -3.58 -2.56
C TYR A 66 -6.92 -2.99 -1.15
N HIS A 67 -6.74 -3.83 -0.13
CA HIS A 67 -6.72 -3.44 1.28
C HIS A 67 -5.61 -2.44 1.59
N ILE A 68 -4.38 -2.68 1.12
CA ILE A 68 -3.26 -1.73 1.30
C ILE A 68 -3.63 -0.35 0.74
N ALA A 69 -4.18 -0.28 -0.48
CA ALA A 69 -4.56 0.98 -1.10
C ALA A 69 -5.70 1.67 -0.34
N TYR A 70 -6.69 0.91 0.13
CA TYR A 70 -7.82 1.48 0.88
C TYR A 70 -7.35 2.04 2.22
N ILE A 71 -6.58 1.29 3.01
CA ILE A 71 -6.09 1.74 4.31
C ILE A 71 -5.20 2.98 4.16
N GLU A 72 -4.38 3.05 3.10
CA GLU A 72 -3.61 4.26 2.82
C GLU A 72 -4.50 5.49 2.54
N ALA A 73 -5.60 5.30 1.79
CA ALA A 73 -6.56 6.37 1.54
C ALA A 73 -7.32 6.77 2.81
N ASP A 74 -7.81 5.80 3.59
CA ASP A 74 -8.54 6.00 4.84
C ASP A 74 -7.72 6.85 5.82
N TRP A 75 -6.49 6.41 6.14
CA TRP A 75 -5.57 7.15 7.01
C TRP A 75 -5.22 8.55 6.49
N LEU A 76 -5.09 8.71 5.17
CA LEU A 76 -4.82 10.02 4.58
C LEU A 76 -6.01 10.97 4.75
N PHE A 77 -7.22 10.52 4.46
CA PHE A 77 -8.37 11.41 4.44
C PHE A 77 -8.95 11.63 5.83
N ILE A 78 -9.16 10.55 6.59
CA ILE A 78 -9.85 10.60 7.88
C ILE A 78 -8.92 11.15 8.96
N GLU A 79 -7.73 10.58 9.14
CA GLU A 79 -6.84 10.97 10.23
C GLU A 79 -5.89 12.10 9.87
N VAL A 80 -5.28 12.09 8.68
CA VAL A 80 -4.33 13.17 8.31
C VAL A 80 -5.08 14.44 7.91
N LEU A 81 -6.09 14.35 7.04
CA LEU A 81 -6.80 15.52 6.51
C LEU A 81 -8.09 15.89 7.27
N GLU A 82 -8.50 15.07 8.25
CA GLU A 82 -9.70 15.30 9.08
C GLU A 82 -10.97 15.55 8.24
N ARG A 83 -11.10 14.82 7.12
CA ARG A 83 -12.20 14.98 6.16
C ARG A 83 -12.67 13.65 5.56
N PRO A 84 -13.92 13.56 5.10
CA PRO A 84 -14.40 12.36 4.40
C PRO A 84 -13.56 12.03 3.16
N ILE A 85 -13.50 10.75 2.79
CA ILE A 85 -12.89 10.30 1.55
C ILE A 85 -13.69 10.89 0.36
N PRO A 86 -13.04 11.60 -0.59
CA PRO A 86 -13.72 12.15 -1.75
C PRO A 86 -14.33 11.06 -2.63
N GLN A 87 -15.46 11.35 -3.26
CA GLN A 87 -16.19 10.40 -4.10
C GLN A 87 -15.33 9.82 -5.24
N GLU A 88 -14.43 10.62 -5.83
CA GLU A 88 -13.53 10.15 -6.88
C GLU A 88 -12.45 9.18 -6.37
N VAL A 89 -12.14 9.21 -5.08
CA VAL A 89 -11.27 8.23 -4.42
C VAL A 89 -12.09 7.01 -4.04
N GLU A 90 -13.26 7.20 -3.43
CA GLU A 90 -14.19 6.10 -3.12
C GLU A 90 -14.55 5.30 -4.38
N ALA A 91 -14.73 5.95 -5.54
CA ALA A 91 -15.05 5.27 -6.80
C ALA A 91 -13.97 4.28 -7.27
N GLN A 92 -12.74 4.36 -6.74
CA GLN A 92 -11.68 3.37 -6.99
C GLN A 92 -11.86 2.08 -6.16
N PHE A 93 -12.76 2.13 -5.19
CA PHE A 93 -13.07 1.10 -4.21
C PHE A 93 -14.55 0.71 -4.36
N GLY A 94 -14.82 -0.42 -5.01
CA GLY A 94 -16.20 -0.85 -5.26
C GLY A 94 -16.97 -1.28 -4.01
N GLN A 95 -16.28 -1.51 -2.89
CA GLN A 95 -16.81 -2.05 -1.64
C GLN A 95 -15.97 -1.52 -0.46
N GLY A 96 -16.49 -1.59 0.77
CA GLY A 96 -15.69 -1.39 1.98
C GLY A 96 -14.55 -2.42 2.10
N VAL A 97 -13.66 -2.25 3.08
CA VAL A 97 -12.48 -3.12 3.28
C VAL A 97 -12.77 -4.37 4.08
N ARG A 98 -13.79 -4.35 4.95
CA ARG A 98 -14.20 -5.49 5.76
C ARG A 98 -15.68 -5.80 5.58
N ASP A 99 -16.00 -7.09 5.61
CA ASP A 99 -17.39 -7.56 5.66
C ASP A 99 -17.96 -7.47 7.08
N ASP A 100 -19.24 -7.83 7.24
CA ASP A 100 -19.95 -7.83 8.52
C ASP A 100 -19.30 -8.74 9.59
N ASN A 101 -18.43 -9.66 9.18
CA ASN A 101 -17.70 -10.56 10.07
C ASN A 101 -16.27 -10.06 10.37
N GLY A 102 -15.90 -8.87 9.89
CA GLY A 102 -14.58 -8.29 10.04
C GLY A 102 -13.51 -8.92 9.15
N GLN A 103 -13.88 -9.78 8.18
CA GLN A 103 -12.94 -10.34 7.20
C GLN A 103 -12.69 -9.36 6.08
N LEU A 104 -11.51 -9.41 5.43
CA LEU A 104 -11.25 -8.59 4.25
C LEU A 104 -12.27 -8.90 3.16
N VAL A 105 -12.89 -7.86 2.59
CA VAL A 105 -13.88 -8.04 1.53
C VAL A 105 -13.26 -8.80 0.37
N GLN A 106 -13.96 -9.83 -0.07
CA GLN A 106 -13.63 -10.55 -1.29
C GLN A 106 -13.91 -9.63 -2.47
N VAL A 107 -12.85 -9.03 -3.00
CA VAL A 107 -12.91 -8.33 -4.28
C VAL A 107 -13.03 -9.37 -5.38
N GLY A 108 -13.94 -9.14 -6.33
CA GLY A 108 -14.04 -9.94 -7.54
C GLY A 108 -12.74 -9.88 -8.36
N GLU A 109 -12.69 -10.63 -9.45
CA GLU A 109 -11.50 -10.77 -10.30
C GLU A 109 -10.86 -9.41 -10.61
N GLN A 110 -9.59 -9.28 -10.24
CA GLN A 110 -8.79 -8.07 -10.43
C GLN A 110 -7.73 -8.30 -11.50
N SER A 111 -7.27 -7.23 -12.17
CA SER A 111 -6.01 -7.26 -12.90
C SER A 111 -4.87 -6.71 -12.05
N LEU A 112 -3.66 -7.24 -12.25
CA LEU A 112 -2.47 -6.73 -11.57
C LEU A 112 -2.27 -5.24 -11.89
N GLN A 113 -2.43 -4.86 -13.15
CA GLN A 113 -2.27 -3.47 -13.60
C GLN A 113 -3.25 -2.52 -12.90
N ALA A 114 -4.51 -2.92 -12.70
CA ALA A 114 -5.49 -2.10 -12.00
C ALA A 114 -5.08 -1.87 -10.53
N ASN A 115 -4.57 -2.91 -9.85
CA ASN A 115 -4.07 -2.79 -8.47
C ASN A 115 -2.84 -1.87 -8.39
N LEU A 116 -1.88 -2.01 -9.30
CA LEU A 116 -0.68 -1.16 -9.35
C LEU A 116 -1.07 0.31 -9.60
N ASN A 117 -2.03 0.55 -10.50
CA ASN A 117 -2.53 1.89 -10.79
C ASN A 117 -3.24 2.50 -9.56
N ARG A 118 -4.05 1.72 -8.85
CA ARG A 118 -4.73 2.16 -7.63
C ARG A 118 -3.72 2.54 -6.55
N LEU A 119 -2.77 1.65 -6.25
CA LEU A 119 -1.70 1.89 -5.27
C LEU A 119 -0.91 3.16 -5.58
N SER A 120 -0.55 3.37 -6.85
CA SER A 120 0.22 4.53 -7.30
C SER A 120 -0.59 5.84 -7.15
N GLN A 121 -1.85 5.84 -7.57
CA GLN A 121 -2.71 7.03 -7.47
C GLN A 121 -2.97 7.47 -6.02
N ILE A 122 -3.20 6.52 -5.11
CA ILE A 122 -3.37 6.84 -3.69
C ILE A 122 -2.06 7.37 -3.11
N ARG A 123 -0.93 6.76 -3.47
CA ARG A 123 0.40 7.19 -3.00
C ARG A 123 0.76 8.58 -3.44
N GLU A 124 0.49 8.93 -4.70
CA GLU A 124 0.75 10.26 -5.23
C GLU A 124 0.01 11.34 -4.42
N ARG A 125 -1.26 11.08 -4.07
CA ARG A 125 -2.05 11.99 -3.23
C ARG A 125 -1.47 12.14 -1.84
N LEU A 126 -1.11 11.02 -1.19
CA LEU A 126 -0.47 11.04 0.12
C LEU A 126 0.82 11.86 0.06
N ILE A 127 1.71 11.56 -0.88
CA ILE A 127 2.97 12.29 -1.03
C ILE A 127 2.68 13.78 -1.19
N THR A 128 1.79 14.17 -2.10
CA THR A 128 1.48 15.59 -2.37
C THR A 128 1.08 16.32 -1.08
N VAL A 129 0.18 15.72 -0.29
CA VAL A 129 -0.28 16.30 0.99
C VAL A 129 0.87 16.47 1.99
N PHE A 130 1.70 15.44 2.16
CA PHE A 130 2.80 15.50 3.12
C PHE A 130 3.95 16.40 2.65
N GLN A 131 4.18 16.52 1.34
CA GLN A 131 5.22 17.39 0.78
C GLN A 131 4.97 18.86 1.11
N GLU A 132 3.71 19.29 1.09
CA GLU A 132 3.27 20.66 1.39
C GLU A 132 3.10 20.93 2.90
N MET A 133 3.20 19.90 3.73
CA MET A 133 2.93 20.00 5.16
C MET A 133 4.07 20.70 5.92
N SER A 134 3.73 21.59 6.85
CA SER A 134 4.71 22.18 7.77
C SER A 134 5.12 21.16 8.84
N LEU A 135 6.30 21.35 9.45
CA LEU A 135 6.75 20.49 10.55
C LEU A 135 5.81 20.54 11.77
N GLU A 136 5.18 21.70 12.01
CA GLU A 136 4.19 21.88 13.07
C GLU A 136 2.94 21.03 12.80
N GLU A 137 2.38 21.12 11.58
CA GLU A 137 1.20 20.37 11.19
C GLU A 137 1.47 18.85 11.17
N PHE A 138 2.66 18.45 10.74
CA PHE A 138 3.12 17.06 10.73
C PHE A 138 3.18 16.42 12.12
N ARG A 139 3.37 17.23 13.16
CA ARG A 139 3.46 16.79 14.56
C ARG A 139 2.23 17.14 15.39
N ARG A 140 1.26 17.87 14.83
CA ARG A 140 0.02 18.20 15.50
C ARG A 140 -0.81 16.92 15.73
N PRO A 141 -1.17 16.59 16.97
CA PRO A 141 -2.09 15.49 17.23
C PRO A 141 -3.48 15.78 16.65
N ARG A 142 -4.09 14.76 16.04
CA ARG A 142 -5.53 14.67 15.81
C ARG A 142 -6.11 13.76 16.89
N SER A 143 -7.24 14.17 17.45
CA SER A 143 -7.88 13.46 18.56
C SER A 143 -9.19 12.80 18.11
N PHE A 144 -9.26 11.48 18.28
CA PHE A 144 -10.44 10.65 18.04
C PHE A 144 -10.95 10.04 19.35
N GLU A 145 -12.13 9.43 19.33
CA GLU A 145 -12.78 8.89 20.55
C GLU A 145 -11.88 7.93 21.34
N TYR A 146 -11.08 7.12 20.64
CA TYR A 146 -10.29 6.04 21.25
C TYR A 146 -8.76 6.26 21.20
N TYR A 147 -8.27 7.24 20.45
CA TYR A 147 -6.84 7.44 20.27
C TYR A 147 -6.51 8.84 19.73
N ASP A 148 -5.28 9.28 20.00
CA ASP A 148 -4.66 10.42 19.33
C ASP A 148 -3.67 9.92 18.28
N VAL A 149 -3.51 10.66 17.19
CA VAL A 149 -2.57 10.30 16.12
C VAL A 149 -1.94 11.53 15.49
N THR A 150 -0.65 11.42 15.14
CA THR A 150 0.05 12.44 14.34
C THR A 150 0.26 11.93 12.91
N PRO A 151 0.31 12.81 11.89
CA PRO A 151 0.71 12.45 10.53
C PRO A 151 2.06 11.73 10.49
N GLU A 152 2.99 12.13 11.37
CA GLU A 152 4.26 11.43 11.57
C GLU A 152 4.07 9.95 11.91
N TRP A 153 3.18 9.65 12.87
CA TRP A 153 2.86 8.27 13.22
C TRP A 153 2.13 7.54 12.09
N VAL A 154 1.26 8.22 11.33
CA VAL A 154 0.56 7.62 10.18
C VAL A 154 1.55 7.10 9.14
N LEU A 155 2.59 7.87 8.79
CA LEU A 155 3.61 7.39 7.84
C LEU A 155 4.32 6.14 8.35
N HIS A 156 4.68 6.12 9.64
CA HIS A 156 5.25 4.93 10.28
C HIS A 156 4.30 3.72 10.19
N HIS A 157 3.03 3.91 10.58
CA HIS A 157 2.02 2.86 10.59
C HIS A 157 1.81 2.26 9.19
N LEU A 158 1.64 3.11 8.18
CA LEU A 158 1.41 2.67 6.80
C LEU A 158 2.58 1.84 6.25
N MET A 159 3.82 2.21 6.58
CA MET A 159 4.99 1.42 6.19
C MET A 159 4.99 0.03 6.84
N GLN A 160 4.72 -0.03 8.15
CA GLN A 160 4.65 -1.30 8.86
C GLN A 160 3.52 -2.18 8.31
N HIS A 161 2.32 -1.62 8.18
CA HIS A 161 1.13 -2.29 7.66
C HIS A 161 1.37 -2.86 6.25
N GLU A 162 1.95 -2.06 5.34
CA GLU A 162 2.26 -2.53 4.00
C GLU A 162 3.35 -3.62 4.01
N ALA A 163 4.38 -3.50 4.86
CA ALA A 163 5.42 -4.51 4.97
C ALA A 163 4.90 -5.86 5.49
N GLU A 164 4.00 -5.83 6.47
CA GLU A 164 3.34 -7.02 7.01
C GLU A 164 2.49 -7.72 5.93
N HIS A 165 1.68 -6.97 5.19
CA HIS A 165 0.90 -7.54 4.09
C HIS A 165 1.78 -7.96 2.90
N ARG A 166 2.90 -7.31 2.63
CA ARG A 166 3.87 -7.78 1.63
C ARG A 166 4.42 -9.17 2.01
N SER A 167 4.71 -9.41 3.29
CA SER A 167 5.11 -10.75 3.76
C SER A 167 3.99 -11.77 3.53
N GLN A 168 2.74 -11.39 3.76
CA GLN A 168 1.58 -12.23 3.47
C GLN A 168 1.45 -12.53 1.98
N ILE A 169 1.64 -11.52 1.11
CA ILE A 169 1.64 -11.66 -0.35
C ILE A 169 2.70 -12.67 -0.79
N GLY A 170 3.94 -12.56 -0.30
CA GLY A 170 5.01 -13.52 -0.62
C GLY A 170 4.67 -14.95 -0.21
N ALA A 171 4.05 -15.14 0.96
CA ALA A 171 3.58 -16.45 1.41
C ALA A 171 2.48 -17.01 0.50
N MET A 172 1.53 -16.17 0.07
CA MET A 172 0.45 -16.56 -0.84
C MET A 172 0.99 -16.94 -2.23
N ARG A 173 1.93 -16.15 -2.75
CA ARG A 173 2.61 -16.40 -4.02
C ARG A 173 3.34 -17.74 -4.00
N ALA A 174 4.06 -18.04 -2.92
CA ALA A 174 4.76 -19.31 -2.75
C ALA A 174 3.79 -20.51 -2.71
N LYS A 175 2.70 -20.41 -1.94
CA LYS A 175 1.66 -21.44 -1.90
C LYS A 175 1.07 -21.70 -3.29
N ALA A 176 0.65 -20.66 -3.99
CA ALA A 176 0.07 -20.76 -5.34
C ALA A 176 1.02 -21.47 -6.32
N GLY A 177 2.31 -21.12 -6.30
CA GLY A 177 3.33 -21.75 -7.15
C GLY A 177 3.52 -23.24 -6.87
N THR A 178 3.40 -23.68 -5.61
CA THR A 178 3.50 -25.11 -5.26
C THR A 178 2.30 -25.94 -5.70
N GLU A 179 1.11 -25.34 -5.79
CA GLU A 179 -0.12 -26.05 -6.18
C GLU A 179 -0.37 -26.02 -7.68
N THR A 180 -0.05 -24.92 -8.36
CA THR A 180 -0.14 -24.83 -9.83
C THR A 180 0.90 -25.70 -10.55
N SER A 181 2.03 -26.01 -9.90
CA SER A 181 3.04 -26.94 -10.44
C SER A 181 2.71 -28.43 -10.22
N ARG A 182 1.59 -28.75 -9.56
CA ARG A 182 1.13 -30.14 -9.30
C ARG A 182 0.15 -30.67 -10.34
N PHE A 183 -0.16 -29.88 -11.37
CA PHE A 183 -0.99 -30.23 -12.52
C PHE A 183 -0.20 -30.09 -13.81
#